data_AF-A0A819UQ48-F1
#
_entry.id   AF-A0A819UQ48-F1
#
_cell.length_a   1.000
_cell.length_b   1.000
_cell.length_c   1.000
_cell.angle_alpha   90.00
_cell.angle_beta   90.00
_cell.angle_gamma   90.00
#
_symmetry.space_group_name_H-M   'P 1'
#
loop_
_entity.id
_entity.type
_entity.pdbx_description
1 polymer ?
#
loop_
_entity_poly.entity_id
_entity_poly.type
_entity_poly.pdbx_seq_one_letter_code
_entity_poly.pdbx_strand_id
1 'polypeptide(L)'
;MKLFENCKFFILCDDCQDNMTKNELASLIQLCHGSLLNTFPLTTDIDDSILTIVLCYELLPFDNLNQQELFILSRSNGVHFLHPEWILESIVQFSLQPFECYEEKF
;
A
#
# COMPACT_ATOMS: atom_id res chain seq x y z
N MET A 1 -11.71 -13.68 7.95
CA MET A 1 -10.43 -13.46 8.67
C MET A 1 -10.14 -11.98 8.58
N LYS A 2 -10.17 -11.24 9.69
CA LYS A 2 -10.21 -9.76 9.64
C LYS A 2 -8.83 -9.12 9.81
N LEU A 3 -7.85 -9.58 9.04
CA LEU A 3 -6.46 -9.15 9.19
C LEU A 3 -6.28 -7.66 8.82
N PHE A 4 -7.01 -7.19 7.81
CA PHE A 4 -6.88 -5.84 7.26
C PHE A 4 -8.12 -4.96 7.47
N GLU A 5 -8.98 -5.27 8.45
CA GLU A 5 -10.27 -4.57 8.66
C GLU A 5 -10.15 -3.04 8.83
N ASN A 6 -9.03 -2.56 9.40
CA ASN A 6 -8.75 -1.14 9.59
C ASN A 6 -7.70 -0.60 8.61
N CYS A 7 -7.58 -1.22 7.43
CA CYS A 7 -6.60 -0.82 6.42
C CYS A 7 -7.29 -0.44 5.10
N LYS A 8 -6.82 0.66 4.50
CA LYS A 8 -7.16 1.10 3.14
C LYS A 8 -5.92 0.97 2.26
N PHE A 9 -6.08 0.38 1.09
CA PHE A 9 -4.99 0.09 0.17
C PHE A 9 -5.18 0.78 -1.17
N PHE A 10 -4.11 1.36 -1.70
CA PHE A 10 -4.02 1.79 -3.08
C PHE A 10 -2.93 0.98 -3.79
N ILE A 11 -3.25 0.33 -4.90
CA ILE A 11 -2.28 -0.51 -5.64
C ILE A 11 -1.72 0.29 -6.82
N LEU A 12 -0.47 0.70 -6.68
CA LEU A 12 0.32 1.45 -7.67
C LEU A 12 1.21 0.53 -8.53
N CYS A 13 1.21 -0.77 -8.25
CA CYS A 13 1.95 -1.76 -9.03
C CYS A 13 1.42 -1.85 -10.46
N ASP A 14 2.28 -1.61 -11.45
CA ASP A 14 2.02 -2.03 -12.83
C ASP A 14 2.17 -3.55 -12.94
N ASP A 15 1.39 -4.16 -13.83
CA ASP A 15 1.46 -5.61 -14.10
C ASP A 15 2.82 -5.94 -14.77
N CYS A 16 3.89 -6.02 -13.99
CA CYS A 16 5.19 -6.51 -14.44
C CYS A 16 5.15 -8.03 -14.64
N GLN A 17 5.79 -8.49 -15.72
CA GLN A 17 5.61 -9.83 -16.31
C GLN A 17 5.93 -11.04 -15.42
N ASP A 18 6.43 -10.87 -14.19
CA ASP A 18 6.83 -11.96 -13.30
C ASP A 18 6.32 -11.83 -11.85
N ASN A 19 5.48 -10.84 -11.55
CA ASN A 19 4.92 -10.63 -10.21
C ASN A 19 3.39 -10.82 -10.17
N MET A 20 2.85 -10.98 -8.95
CA MET A 20 1.40 -11.07 -8.71
C MET A 20 0.67 -9.88 -9.33
N THR A 21 -0.40 -10.17 -10.06
CA THR A 21 -1.19 -9.14 -10.76
C THR A 21 -1.91 -8.23 -9.78
N LYS A 22 -2.22 -7.01 -10.21
CA LYS A 22 -3.01 -6.07 -9.41
C LYS A 22 -4.33 -6.67 -8.91
N ASN A 23 -4.98 -7.51 -9.73
CA ASN A 23 -6.25 -8.15 -9.41
C ASN A 23 -6.13 -9.24 -8.34
N GLU A 24 -5.03 -10.00 -8.35
CA GLU A 24 -4.76 -11.02 -7.34
C GLU A 24 -4.49 -10.37 -5.98
N LEU A 25 -3.65 -9.32 -5.94
CA LEU A 25 -3.42 -8.53 -4.72
C LEU A 25 -4.72 -7.93 -4.18
N ALA A 26 -5.53 -7.33 -5.06
CA ALA A 26 -6.84 -6.78 -4.70
C ALA A 26 -7.75 -7.85 -4.08
N SER A 27 -7.79 -9.04 -4.67
CA SER A 27 -8.60 -10.16 -4.18
C SER A 27 -8.14 -10.64 -2.80
N LEU A 28 -6.83 -10.75 -2.57
CA LEU A 28 -6.27 -11.13 -1.27
C LEU A 28 -6.58 -10.10 -0.18
N ILE A 29 -6.42 -8.81 -0.49
CA ILE A 29 -6.73 -7.71 0.43
C ILE A 29 -8.21 -7.78 0.84
N GLN A 30 -9.12 -7.91 -0.12
CA GLN A 30 -10.56 -7.98 0.14
C GLN A 30 -10.95 -9.24 0.92
N LEU A 31 -10.36 -10.39 0.61
CA LEU A 31 -10.57 -11.64 1.36
C LEU A 31 -10.18 -11.49 2.84
N CYS A 32 -9.19 -10.65 3.12
CA CYS A 32 -8.69 -10.33 4.45
C CYS A 32 -9.38 -9.09 5.07
N HIS A 33 -10.48 -8.63 4.48
CA HIS A 33 -11.32 -7.49 4.89
C HIS A 33 -10.65 -6.10 4.76
N GLY A 34 -9.62 -5.97 3.94
CA GLY A 34 -9.05 -4.66 3.59
C GLY A 34 -9.91 -3.91 2.57
N SER A 35 -9.90 -2.58 2.65
CA SER A 35 -10.61 -1.71 1.70
C SER A 35 -9.67 -1.26 0.58
N LEU A 36 -10.17 -1.20 -0.65
CA LEU A 36 -9.40 -0.71 -1.79
C LEU A 36 -9.80 0.74 -2.13
N LEU A 37 -8.80 1.57 -2.40
CA LEU A 37 -8.94 2.92 -2.88
C LEU A 37 -8.87 2.93 -4.41
N ASN A 38 -9.83 3.60 -5.05
CA ASN A 38 -9.84 3.79 -6.50
C ASN A 38 -8.97 4.97 -6.95
N THR A 39 -8.62 5.85 -6.01
CA THR A 39 -7.83 7.07 -6.23
C THR A 39 -6.67 7.11 -5.25
N PHE A 40 -5.58 7.77 -5.65
CA PHE A 40 -4.43 7.96 -4.78
C PHE A 40 -4.88 8.70 -3.50
N PRO A 41 -4.49 8.23 -2.29
CA PRO A 41 -4.85 8.89 -1.06
C PRO A 41 -4.15 10.25 -0.96
N LEU A 42 -4.92 11.31 -1.18
CA LEU A 42 -4.50 12.68 -0.92
C LEU A 42 -4.80 13.03 0.54
N THR A 43 -4.09 14.04 1.03
CA THR A 43 -4.04 14.49 2.43
C THR A 43 -5.39 14.78 3.09
N THR A 44 -6.47 14.92 2.33
CA THR A 44 -7.78 15.34 2.83
C THR A 44 -8.68 14.21 3.35
N ASP A 45 -8.34 12.95 3.09
CA ASP A 45 -9.21 11.80 3.40
C ASP A 45 -8.58 10.76 4.35
N ILE A 46 -7.49 11.15 5.04
CA ILE A 46 -6.78 10.26 5.97
C ILE A 46 -7.43 10.37 7.35
N ASP A 47 -8.00 9.26 7.79
CA ASP A 47 -8.59 9.07 9.11
C ASP A 47 -7.55 8.39 10.00
N ASP A 48 -7.18 9.00 11.13
CA ASP A 48 -6.18 8.47 12.07
C ASP A 48 -6.53 7.07 12.60
N SER A 49 -7.80 6.65 12.52
CA SER A 49 -8.24 5.31 12.91
C SER A 49 -8.03 4.24 11.85
N ILE A 50 -7.60 4.62 10.63
CA ILE A 50 -7.48 3.73 9.47
C ILE A 50 -6.07 3.85 8.88
N LEU A 51 -5.36 2.72 8.84
CA LEU A 51 -4.05 2.64 8.19
C LEU A 51 -4.20 2.76 6.67
N THR A 52 -3.56 3.76 6.08
CA THR A 52 -3.56 3.97 4.63
C THR A 52 -2.24 3.50 4.04
N ILE A 53 -2.30 2.53 3.12
CA ILE A 53 -1.15 1.83 2.57
C ILE A 53 -1.18 1.94 1.04
N VAL A 54 -0.07 2.33 0.44
CA VAL A 54 0.18 2.31 -1.00
C VAL A 54 1.10 1.13 -1.28
N LEU A 55 0.67 0.22 -2.17
CA LEU A 55 1.48 -0.91 -2.60
C LEU A 55 2.20 -0.59 -3.92
N CYS A 56 3.52 -0.66 -3.91
CA CYS A 56 4.38 -0.39 -5.07
C CYS A 56 5.61 -1.32 -5.08
N TYR A 57 6.00 -1.81 -6.25
CA TYR A 57 7.23 -2.60 -6.41
C TYR A 57 8.48 -1.73 -6.32
N GLU A 58 8.42 -0.53 -6.89
CA GLU A 58 9.48 0.47 -6.84
C GLU A 58 8.84 1.87 -6.76
N LEU A 59 9.51 2.82 -6.10
CA LEU A 59 9.10 4.24 -6.05
C LEU A 59 9.38 4.99 -7.37
N LEU A 60 9.65 4.26 -8.46
CA LEU A 60 9.80 4.79 -9.81
C LEU A 60 8.70 5.76 -10.29
N PRO A 61 7.42 5.70 -9.86
CA PRO A 61 6.46 6.70 -10.31
C PRO A 61 6.67 8.11 -9.73
N PHE A 62 7.79 8.39 -9.04
CA PHE A 62 8.14 9.70 -8.51
C PHE A 62 9.36 10.35 -9.18
N ASP A 63 9.56 10.10 -10.47
CA ASP A 63 10.67 10.67 -11.26
C ASP A 63 10.57 12.19 -11.51
N ASN A 64 9.40 12.81 -11.28
CA ASN A 64 9.23 14.26 -11.41
C ASN A 64 8.97 14.96 -10.06
N LEU A 65 9.32 16.25 -10.01
CA LEU A 65 9.34 17.05 -8.79
C LEU A 65 7.98 17.09 -8.07
N ASN A 66 6.88 17.19 -8.83
CA ASN A 66 5.52 17.22 -8.28
C ASN A 66 5.15 15.90 -7.61
N GLN A 67 5.58 14.79 -8.20
CA GLN A 67 5.34 13.46 -7.64
C GLN A 67 6.16 13.30 -6.34
N GLN A 68 7.43 13.71 -6.31
CA GLN A 68 8.25 13.67 -5.08
C GLN A 68 7.61 14.47 -3.94
N GLU A 69 7.09 15.66 -4.23
CA GLU A 69 6.34 16.46 -3.26
C GLU A 69 5.10 15.72 -2.74
N LEU A 70 4.34 15.06 -3.62
CA LEU A 70 3.18 14.25 -3.21
C LEU A 70 3.58 13.08 -2.34
N PHE A 71 4.68 12.38 -2.63
CA PHE A 71 5.16 11.29 -1.78
C PHE A 71 5.52 11.79 -0.38
N ILE A 72 6.33 12.85 -0.29
CA ILE A 72 6.76 13.43 0.98
C ILE A 72 5.53 13.88 1.78
N LEU A 73 4.59 14.53 1.11
CA LEU A 73 3.36 15.00 1.72
C LEU A 73 2.50 13.84 2.22
N SER A 74 2.24 12.81 1.41
CA SER A 74 1.45 11.64 1.81
C SER A 74 2.09 10.92 3.00
N ARG A 75 3.42 10.75 3.01
CA ARG A 75 4.13 10.11 4.13
C ARG A 75 4.04 10.94 5.41
N SER A 76 4.13 12.26 5.30
CA SER A 76 3.96 13.16 6.46
C SER A 76 2.56 13.10 7.07
N ASN A 77 1.56 12.65 6.30
CA ASN A 77 0.19 12.46 6.74
C ASN A 77 -0.14 10.99 7.10
N GLY A 78 0.87 10.12 7.27
CA GLY A 78 0.64 8.73 7.72
C GLY A 78 0.28 7.73 6.63
N VAL A 79 0.53 8.06 5.35
CA VAL A 79 0.47 7.05 4.27
C VAL A 79 1.77 6.26 4.25
N HIS A 80 1.65 4.93 4.30
CA HIS A 80 2.78 4.02 4.20
C HIS A 80 2.93 3.49 2.77
N PHE A 81 4.15 3.41 2.28
CA PHE A 81 4.46 2.87 0.95
C PHE A 81 5.21 1.56 1.12
N LEU A 82 4.56 0.45 0.79
CA LEU A 82 5.06 -0.90 1.08
C LEU A 82 5.19 -1.73 -0.19
N HIS A 83 6.21 -2.59 -0.23
CA HIS A 83 6.31 -3.65 -1.22
C HIS A 83 5.14 -4.64 -1.06
N PRO A 84 4.54 -5.16 -2.17
CA PRO A 84 3.41 -6.09 -2.10
C PRO A 84 3.66 -7.38 -1.31
N GLU A 85 4.92 -7.78 -1.15
CA GLU A 85 5.32 -8.90 -0.31
C GLU A 85 4.86 -8.75 1.15
N TRP A 86 4.71 -7.52 1.65
CA TRP A 86 4.14 -7.27 2.98
C TRP A 86 2.74 -7.88 3.16
N ILE A 87 1.90 -7.83 2.11
CA ILE A 87 0.56 -8.46 2.13
C ILE A 87 0.71 -9.97 2.26
N LEU A 88 1.59 -10.56 1.45
CA LEU A 88 1.77 -12.01 1.38
C LEU A 88 2.29 -12.54 2.72
N GLU A 89 3.35 -11.95 3.25
CA GLU A 89 3.93 -12.33 4.53
C GLU A 89 2.95 -12.10 5.68
N SER A 90 2.19 -11.01 5.66
CA SER A 90 1.18 -10.76 6.70
C SER A 90 0.07 -11.82 6.69
N ILE A 91 -0.34 -12.29 5.51
CA ILE A 91 -1.34 -13.36 5.36
C ILE A 91 -0.75 -14.71 5.81
N VAL A 92 0.46 -15.05 5.36
CA VAL A 92 1.13 -16.32 5.70
C VAL A 92 1.34 -16.44 7.20
N GLN A 93 1.80 -15.37 7.84
CA GLN A 93 2.07 -15.34 9.28
C GLN A 93 0.83 -15.01 10.12
N PHE A 94 -0.31 -14.70 9.48
CA PHE A 94 -1.55 -14.31 10.13
C PHE A 94 -1.36 -13.13 11.11
N SER A 95 -0.46 -12.21 10.79
CA SER A 95 -0.15 -11.05 11.60
C SER A 95 0.36 -9.94 10.72
N LEU A 96 -0.04 -8.69 11.00
CA LEU A 96 0.53 -7.53 10.34
C LEU A 96 2.04 -7.51 10.58
N GLN A 97 2.81 -7.56 9.50
CA GLN A 97 4.26 -7.51 9.58
C GLN A 97 4.73 -6.08 9.88
N PRO A 98 5.90 -5.92 10.52
CA PRO A 98 6.51 -4.61 10.70
C PRO A 98 6.74 -3.93 9.35
N PHE A 99 6.36 -2.66 9.23
CA PHE A 99 6.47 -1.92 7.97
C PHE A 99 7.93 -1.71 7.57
N GLU A 100 8.84 -1.54 8.53
CA GLU A 100 10.25 -1.17 8.30
C GLU A 100 11.01 -2.15 7.40
N CYS A 101 10.55 -3.40 7.32
CA CYS A 101 11.13 -4.44 6.49
C CYS A 101 10.70 -4.38 5.02
N TYR A 102 9.60 -3.67 4.72
CA TYR A 102 8.94 -3.64 3.41
C TYR A 102 8.69 -2.21 2.93
N GLU A 103 9.05 -1.21 3.73
CA GLU A 103 8.80 0.18 3.43
C GLU A 103 9.79 0.69 2.40
N GLU A 104 9.25 1.20 1.30
CA GLU A 104 10.06 1.75 0.23
C GLU A 104 10.69 3.07 0.66
N LYS A 105 11.96 3.25 0.29
CA LYS A 105 12.78 4.42 0.63
C LYS A 105 13.25 5.10 -0.65
N PHE A 106 13.29 6.43 -0.61
CA PHE A 106 14.01 7.23 -1.59
C PHE A 106 15.52 7.03 -1.45
#